data_AF-A0AAW9Q792-F1
#
_entry.id   AF-A0AAW9Q792-F1
#
_cell.length_a   1.000
_cell.length_b   1.000
_cell.length_c   1.000
_cell.angle_alpha   90.00
_cell.angle_beta   90.00
_cell.angle_gamma   90.00
#
_symmetry.space_group_name_H-M   'P 1'
#
loop_
_entity.id
_entity.type
_entity.pdbx_description
1 polymer ?
#
loop_
_entity_poly.entity_id
_entity_poly.type
_entity_poly.pdbx_seq_one_letter_code
_entity_poly.pdbx_strand_id
1 'polypeptide(L)'
;MSLETLFTEYRLPIIFLMLATPWLTYLICYAIPGKTEEPFVLSANLWLSVLSMLTLAGYLTYATHTKGWEMIVKQADVFLLFLPPYHLIASLWLSKQRLPLIEIPAFRTLQGLIVMAGVYMVLAWIASATRIYIIVFSFIPFPMFLGLLALLVGIGYLGYRRTFGT
;
A
#
# COMPACT_ATOMS: atom_id res chain seq x y z
N MET A 1 21.00 -10.97 8.80
CA MET A 1 19.74 -11.68 8.48
C MET A 1 19.27 -11.18 7.12
N SER A 2 19.13 -12.04 6.12
CA SER A 2 18.73 -11.63 4.76
C SER A 2 17.21 -11.50 4.69
N LEU A 3 16.70 -10.59 3.84
CA LEU A 3 15.25 -10.43 3.61
C LEU A 3 14.58 -11.76 3.25
N GLU A 4 15.28 -12.63 2.53
CA GLU A 4 14.79 -13.96 2.16
C GLU A 4 14.52 -14.84 3.39
N THR A 5 15.43 -14.88 4.38
CA THR A 5 15.23 -15.65 5.61
C THR A 5 14.03 -15.18 6.42
N LEU A 6 13.75 -13.87 6.41
CA LEU A 6 12.63 -13.28 7.15
C LEU A 6 11.27 -13.69 6.53
N PHE A 7 11.19 -13.73 5.20
CA PHE A 7 9.97 -14.13 4.48
C PHE A 7 9.73 -15.64 4.44
N THR A 8 10.77 -16.48 4.54
CA THR A 8 10.60 -17.94 4.58
C THR A 8 10.32 -18.46 6.00
N GLU A 9 10.99 -17.92 7.02
CA GLU A 9 10.90 -18.45 8.39
C GLU A 9 9.74 -17.81 9.17
N TYR A 10 9.46 -16.52 8.98
CA TYR A 10 8.37 -15.80 9.65
C TYR A 10 7.10 -15.66 8.79
N ARG A 11 7.00 -16.45 7.73
CA ARG A 11 5.86 -16.43 6.81
C ARG A 11 4.52 -16.59 7.51
N LEU A 12 4.37 -17.66 8.30
CA LEU A 12 3.14 -18.00 9.01
C LEU A 12 2.77 -16.92 10.04
N PRO A 13 3.71 -16.43 10.88
CA PRO A 13 3.46 -15.30 11.77
C PRO A 13 2.96 -14.05 11.05
N ILE A 14 3.57 -13.67 9.93
CA ILE A 14 3.20 -12.47 9.17
C ILE A 14 1.79 -12.64 8.58
N ILE A 15 1.50 -13.80 8.01
CA ILE A 15 0.17 -14.14 7.48
C ILE A 15 -0.88 -14.03 8.57
N PHE A 16 -0.64 -14.67 9.71
CA PHE A 16 -1.57 -14.65 10.83
C PHE A 16 -1.79 -13.24 11.36
N LEU A 17 -0.71 -12.45 11.50
CA LEU A 17 -0.78 -11.08 11.98
C LEU A 17 -1.63 -10.23 11.04
N MET A 18 -1.38 -10.27 9.72
CA MET A 18 -2.15 -9.48 8.75
C MET A 18 -3.61 -9.94 8.62
N LEU A 19 -3.89 -11.23 8.82
CA LEU A 19 -5.26 -11.70 8.85
C LEU A 19 -5.98 -11.22 10.10
N ALA A 20 -5.31 -11.21 11.26
CA ALA A 20 -5.89 -10.91 12.56
C ALA A 20 -6.00 -9.41 12.84
N THR A 21 -5.08 -8.58 12.36
CA THR A 21 -5.01 -7.14 12.70
C THR A 21 -6.29 -6.36 12.43
N PRO A 22 -7.01 -6.52 11.29
CA PRO A 22 -8.26 -5.80 11.05
C PRO A 22 -9.35 -6.19 12.05
N TRP A 23 -9.43 -7.47 12.42
CA TRP A 23 -10.42 -7.98 13.37
C TRP A 23 -10.07 -7.59 14.81
N LEU A 24 -8.79 -7.62 15.18
CA LEU A 24 -8.33 -7.15 16.48
C LEU A 24 -8.63 -5.68 16.66
N THR A 25 -8.39 -4.84 15.65
CA THR A 25 -8.75 -3.42 15.74
C THR A 25 -10.25 -3.22 15.85
N TYR A 26 -11.07 -3.99 15.14
CA TYR A 26 -12.51 -3.96 15.31
C TYR A 26 -12.95 -4.34 16.74
N LEU A 27 -12.36 -5.40 17.32
CA LEU A 27 -12.62 -5.84 18.68
C LEU A 27 -12.18 -4.81 19.73
N ILE A 28 -11.03 -4.15 19.53
CA ILE A 28 -10.56 -3.06 20.40
C ILE A 28 -11.57 -1.91 20.39
N CYS A 29 -12.03 -1.49 19.20
CA CYS A 29 -13.09 -0.49 19.08
C CYS A 29 -14.43 -0.96 19.67
N TYR A 30 -14.64 -2.27 19.86
CA TYR A 30 -15.81 -2.83 20.55
C TYR A 30 -15.68 -2.82 22.07
N ALA A 31 -14.49 -3.12 22.58
CA ALA A 31 -14.23 -3.07 24.00
C ALA A 31 -14.15 -1.64 24.55
N ILE A 32 -13.66 -0.69 23.75
CA ILE A 32 -13.46 0.71 24.15
C ILE A 32 -14.21 1.62 23.16
N PRO A 33 -15.54 1.81 23.34
CA PRO A 33 -16.30 2.71 22.50
C PRO A 33 -16.02 4.17 22.88
N GLY A 34 -15.69 5.01 21.91
CA GLY A 34 -15.34 6.40 22.17
C GLY A 34 -15.00 7.21 20.91
N LYS A 35 -15.62 8.38 20.78
CA LYS A 35 -15.43 9.28 19.61
C LYS A 35 -14.01 9.82 19.43
N THR A 36 -13.17 9.76 20.45
CA THR A 36 -11.78 10.25 20.42
C THR A 36 -10.76 9.15 20.17
N GLU A 37 -10.97 7.94 20.71
CA GLU A 37 -9.99 6.85 20.63
C GLU A 37 -10.23 5.94 19.42
N GLU A 38 -11.48 5.69 19.03
CA GLU A 38 -11.82 4.87 17.88
C GLU A 38 -11.21 5.38 16.56
N PRO A 39 -11.25 6.69 16.23
CA PRO A 39 -10.66 7.18 14.98
C PRO A 39 -9.15 6.95 14.95
N PHE A 40 -8.47 7.01 16.11
CA PHE A 40 -7.02 6.81 16.19
C PHE A 40 -6.66 5.34 15.93
N VAL A 41 -7.35 4.41 16.58
CA VAL A 41 -7.13 2.97 16.40
C VAL A 41 -7.42 2.53 14.96
N LEU A 42 -8.54 2.99 14.39
CA LEU A 42 -8.87 2.74 12.99
C LEU A 42 -7.85 3.36 12.03
N SER A 43 -7.36 4.57 12.34
CA SER A 43 -6.34 5.22 11.52
C SER A 43 -5.02 4.44 11.49
N ALA A 44 -4.59 3.88 12.63
CA ALA A 44 -3.37 3.08 12.72
C ALA A 44 -3.47 1.80 11.86
N ASN A 45 -4.61 1.12 11.91
CA ASN A 45 -4.85 -0.07 11.09
C ASN A 45 -4.91 0.24 9.58
N LEU A 46 -5.48 1.38 9.21
CA LEU A 46 -5.47 1.85 7.82
C LEU A 46 -4.07 2.24 7.34
N TRP A 47 -3.24 2.85 8.19
CA TRP A 47 -1.84 3.12 7.86
C TRP A 47 -1.03 1.84 7.65
N LEU A 48 -1.23 0.82 8.50
CA LEU A 48 -0.65 -0.51 8.31
C LEU A 48 -1.09 -1.12 6.97
N SER A 49 -2.37 -0.97 6.61
CA SER A 49 -2.89 -1.42 5.32
C SER A 49 -2.18 -0.73 4.15
N VAL A 50 -2.04 0.60 4.21
CA VAL A 50 -1.32 1.39 3.19
C VAL A 50 0.13 0.95 3.07
N LEU A 51 0.85 0.83 4.19
CA LEU A 51 2.23 0.38 4.21
C LEU A 51 2.36 -0.99 3.56
N SER A 52 1.46 -1.92 3.88
CA SER A 52 1.48 -3.27 3.31
C SER A 52 1.26 -3.26 1.78
N MET A 53 0.37 -2.41 1.28
CA MET A 53 0.13 -2.26 -0.16
C MET A 53 1.33 -1.61 -0.86
N LEU A 54 1.99 -0.63 -0.24
CA LEU A 54 3.22 -0.05 -0.78
C LEU A 54 4.35 -1.07 -0.83
N THR A 55 4.51 -1.91 0.20
CA THR A 55 5.50 -3.00 0.18
C THR A 55 5.20 -4.03 -0.90
N LEU A 56 3.93 -4.36 -1.13
CA LEU A 56 3.51 -5.25 -2.21
C LEU A 56 3.82 -4.65 -3.58
N ALA A 57 3.49 -3.39 -3.79
CA ALA A 57 3.77 -2.68 -5.03
C ALA A 57 5.29 -2.62 -5.31
N GLY A 58 6.09 -2.34 -4.27
CA GLY A 58 7.55 -2.37 -4.35
C GLY A 58 8.10 -3.75 -4.70
N TYR A 59 7.59 -4.81 -4.04
CA TYR A 59 7.96 -6.19 -4.33
C TYR A 59 7.62 -6.59 -5.76
N LEU A 60 6.40 -6.32 -6.21
CA LEU A 60 5.95 -6.61 -7.58
C LEU A 60 6.80 -5.87 -8.62
N THR A 61 7.11 -4.60 -8.37
CA THR A 61 7.95 -3.81 -9.27
C THR A 61 9.37 -4.37 -9.34
N TYR A 62 9.96 -4.71 -8.20
CA TYR A 62 11.30 -5.33 -8.16
C TYR A 62 11.32 -6.68 -8.88
N ALA A 63 10.35 -7.54 -8.61
CA ALA A 63 10.29 -8.90 -9.14
C ALA A 63 10.02 -8.92 -10.65
N THR A 64 9.14 -8.04 -11.14
CA THR A 64 8.86 -7.90 -12.58
C THR A 64 10.08 -7.38 -13.34
N HIS A 65 10.87 -6.47 -12.76
CA HIS A 65 12.08 -5.93 -13.39
C HIS A 65 13.27 -6.89 -13.43
N THR A 66 13.47 -7.72 -12.40
CA THR A 66 14.69 -8.55 -12.29
C THR A 66 14.53 -9.93 -12.92
N LYS A 67 13.39 -10.59 -12.74
CA LYS A 67 13.26 -12.03 -13.06
C LYS A 67 11.95 -12.42 -13.77
N GLY A 68 11.10 -11.44 -14.11
CA GLY A 68 9.87 -11.63 -14.87
C GLY A 68 8.72 -12.25 -14.07
N TRP A 69 7.52 -12.24 -14.68
CA TRP A 69 6.27 -12.68 -14.03
C TRP A 69 6.25 -14.16 -13.63
N GLU A 70 6.99 -15.02 -14.33
CA GLU A 70 7.02 -16.46 -14.02
C GLU A 70 7.58 -16.75 -12.62
N MET A 71 8.55 -15.97 -12.15
CA MET A 71 9.14 -16.16 -10.83
C MET A 71 8.21 -15.69 -9.73
N ILE A 72 7.43 -14.64 -9.95
CA ILE A 72 6.40 -14.20 -8.99
C ILE A 72 5.39 -15.31 -8.78
N VAL A 73 4.93 -15.95 -9.86
CA VAL A 73 3.94 -17.04 -9.78
C VAL A 73 4.54 -18.33 -9.19
N LYS A 74 5.80 -18.64 -9.48
CA LYS A 74 6.48 -19.86 -9.00
C LYS A 74 7.03 -19.74 -7.58
N GLN A 75 7.39 -18.54 -7.14
CA GLN A 75 8.18 -18.31 -5.92
C GLN A 75 7.44 -17.52 -4.85
N ALA A 76 6.53 -16.62 -5.23
CA ALA A 76 5.61 -16.02 -4.29
C ALA A 76 4.38 -16.91 -4.18
N ASP A 77 4.12 -17.41 -2.97
CA ASP A 77 2.83 -18.02 -2.71
C ASP A 77 1.72 -17.02 -3.05
N VAL A 78 0.82 -17.44 -3.92
CA VAL A 78 -0.36 -16.68 -4.36
C VAL A 78 -1.09 -16.06 -3.16
N PHE A 79 -1.09 -16.75 -2.02
CA PHE A 79 -1.65 -16.27 -0.75
C PHE A 79 -1.00 -14.98 -0.22
N LEU A 80 0.32 -14.84 -0.30
CA LEU A 80 1.05 -13.64 0.13
C LEU A 80 0.78 -12.43 -0.78
N LEU A 81 0.49 -12.67 -2.06
CA LEU A 81 0.08 -11.60 -2.99
C LEU A 81 -1.32 -11.06 -2.66
N PHE A 82 -2.24 -11.93 -2.22
CA PHE A 82 -3.60 -11.54 -1.85
C PHE A 82 -3.72 -10.92 -0.45
N LEU A 83 -2.73 -11.11 0.40
CA LEU A 83 -2.77 -10.71 1.80
C LEU A 83 -2.89 -9.18 2.00
N PRO A 84 -2.09 -8.32 1.33
CA PRO A 84 -2.20 -6.87 1.47
C PRO A 84 -3.52 -6.29 0.91
N PRO A 85 -4.02 -6.72 -0.28
CA PRO A 85 -5.35 -6.35 -0.75
C PRO A 85 -6.46 -6.76 0.22
N TYR A 86 -6.40 -7.99 0.75
CA TYR A 86 -7.35 -8.46 1.75
C TYR A 86 -7.32 -7.55 2.99
N HIS A 87 -6.13 -7.27 3.53
CA HIS A 87 -5.99 -6.45 4.74
C HIS A 87 -6.59 -5.06 4.55
N LEU A 88 -6.33 -4.43 3.40
CA LEU A 88 -6.90 -3.11 3.09
C LEU A 88 -8.43 -3.16 2.99
N ILE A 89 -8.98 -4.12 2.25
CA ILE A 89 -10.44 -4.25 2.04
C ILE A 89 -11.14 -4.54 3.37
N ALA A 90 -10.63 -5.49 4.15
CA ALA A 90 -11.17 -5.84 5.46
C ALA A 90 -11.11 -4.64 6.42
N SER A 91 -9.98 -3.92 6.45
CA SER A 91 -9.82 -2.74 7.30
C SER A 91 -10.78 -1.62 6.93
N LEU A 92 -10.97 -1.34 5.63
CA LEU A 92 -11.94 -0.34 5.16
C LEU A 92 -13.38 -0.75 5.47
N TRP A 93 -13.72 -2.03 5.26
CA TRP A 93 -15.05 -2.55 5.52
C TRP A 93 -15.41 -2.48 7.00
N LEU A 94 -14.53 -2.94 7.88
CA LEU A 94 -14.72 -2.90 9.33
C LEU A 94 -14.76 -1.46 9.85
N SER A 95 -13.91 -0.58 9.31
CA SER A 95 -13.92 0.85 9.67
C SER A 95 -15.27 1.51 9.32
N LYS A 96 -15.81 1.21 8.13
CA LYS A 96 -17.10 1.75 7.66
C LYS A 96 -18.29 1.31 8.55
N GLN A 97 -18.19 0.18 9.22
CA GLN A 97 -19.24 -0.28 10.15
C GLN A 97 -19.25 0.47 11.48
N ARG A 98 -18.15 1.15 11.83
CA ARG A 98 -18.00 1.85 13.12
C ARG A 98 -18.19 3.35 13.00
N LEU A 99 -17.46 3.97 12.08
CA LEU A 99 -17.45 5.41 11.89
C LEU A 99 -17.60 5.73 10.40
N PRO A 100 -18.23 6.86 10.05
CA PRO A 100 -18.20 7.34 8.69
C PRO A 100 -16.73 7.60 8.31
N LEU A 101 -16.31 7.04 7.17
CA LEU A 101 -14.90 7.04 6.74
C LEU A 101 -14.26 8.44 6.69
N ILE A 102 -15.07 9.49 6.49
CA ILE A 102 -14.63 10.90 6.47
C ILE A 102 -14.07 11.37 7.83
N GLU A 103 -14.52 10.78 8.93
CA GLU A 103 -14.06 11.12 10.30
C GLU A 103 -12.72 10.46 10.64
N ILE A 104 -12.25 9.51 9.82
CA ILE A 104 -11.01 8.78 10.06
C ILE A 104 -9.86 9.52 9.35
N PRO A 105 -8.88 10.09 10.09
CA PRO A 105 -7.83 10.91 9.47
C PRO A 105 -7.00 10.19 8.40
N ALA A 106 -6.74 8.89 8.59
CA ALA A 106 -6.00 8.07 7.62
C ALA A 106 -6.79 7.81 6.31
N PHE A 107 -8.11 7.93 6.32
CA PHE A 107 -8.90 7.77 5.10
C PHE A 107 -8.66 8.93 4.12
N ARG A 108 -8.47 10.14 4.64
CA ARG A 108 -8.12 11.34 3.86
C ARG A 108 -6.80 11.12 3.10
N THR A 109 -5.78 10.60 3.77
CA THR A 109 -4.49 10.29 3.12
C THR A 109 -4.60 9.12 2.13
N LEU A 110 -5.39 8.10 2.43
CA LEU A 110 -5.70 7.00 1.49
C LEU A 110 -6.35 7.49 0.20
N GLN A 111 -7.32 8.41 0.29
CA GLN A 111 -7.92 9.03 -0.88
C GLN A 111 -6.88 9.77 -1.72
N GLY A 112 -5.98 10.53 -1.09
CA GLY A 112 -4.87 11.19 -1.77
C GLY A 112 -3.96 10.21 -2.51
N LEU A 113 -3.60 9.09 -1.87
CA LEU A 113 -2.79 8.03 -2.49
C LEU A 113 -3.49 7.38 -3.70
N ILE A 114 -4.79 7.12 -3.61
CA ILE A 114 -5.57 6.54 -4.73
C ILE A 114 -5.61 7.52 -5.92
N VAL A 115 -5.83 8.81 -5.66
CA VAL A 115 -5.81 9.84 -6.70
C VAL A 115 -4.43 9.91 -7.36
N MET A 116 -3.36 9.93 -6.57
CA MET A 116 -1.98 9.94 -7.08
C MET A 116 -1.66 8.69 -7.91
N ALA A 117 -2.11 7.52 -7.47
CA ALA A 117 -1.95 6.27 -8.24
C ALA A 117 -2.72 6.32 -9.57
N GLY A 118 -3.93 6.89 -9.58
CA GLY A 118 -4.71 7.09 -10.79
C GLY A 118 -4.03 8.04 -11.78
N VAL A 119 -3.53 9.19 -11.30
CA VAL A 119 -2.77 10.14 -12.12
C VAL A 119 -1.50 9.49 -12.66
N TYR A 120 -0.76 8.75 -11.82
CA TYR A 120 0.41 7.99 -12.26
C TYR A 120 0.05 6.97 -13.35
N MET A 121 -1.04 6.22 -13.22
CA MET A 121 -1.48 5.27 -14.25
C MET A 121 -1.78 5.98 -15.58
N VAL A 122 -2.45 7.13 -15.56
CA VAL A 122 -2.74 7.90 -16.77
C VAL A 122 -1.44 8.39 -17.41
N LEU A 123 -0.51 8.93 -16.63
CA LEU A 123 0.80 9.36 -17.11
C LEU A 123 1.64 8.20 -17.67
N ALA A 124 1.64 7.06 -16.98
CA ALA A 124 2.33 5.85 -17.42
C ALA A 124 1.72 5.30 -18.72
N TRP A 125 0.39 5.33 -18.83
CA TRP A 125 -0.31 4.93 -20.05
C TRP A 125 0.04 5.85 -21.22
N ILE A 126 0.00 7.18 -21.03
CA ILE A 126 0.45 8.15 -22.04
C ILE A 126 1.92 7.88 -22.42
N ALA A 127 2.81 7.74 -21.45
CA ALA A 127 4.23 7.46 -21.69
C ALA A 127 4.47 6.14 -22.46
N SER A 128 3.65 5.12 -22.20
CA SER A 128 3.68 3.85 -22.95
C SER A 128 3.12 4.01 -24.38
N ALA A 129 2.06 4.81 -24.55
CA ALA A 129 1.44 5.11 -25.83
C ALA A 129 2.34 5.97 -26.73
N THR A 130 3.15 6.86 -26.17
CA THR A 130 4.08 7.73 -26.90
C THR A 130 5.43 7.07 -27.24
N ARG A 131 5.60 5.74 -27.01
CA ARG A 131 6.88 5.01 -27.25
C ARG A 131 8.13 5.59 -26.55
N ILE A 132 7.98 6.49 -25.58
CA ILE A 132 9.11 7.03 -24.80
C ILE A 132 9.73 5.94 -23.88
N TYR A 133 8.97 4.88 -23.63
CA TYR A 133 9.30 3.78 -22.72
C TYR A 133 10.58 2.98 -23.10
N ILE A 134 10.98 2.92 -24.37
CA ILE A 134 12.11 2.07 -24.80
C ILE A 134 13.48 2.65 -24.39
N ILE A 135 13.61 3.96 -24.20
CA ILE A 135 14.92 4.59 -23.94
C ILE A 135 15.13 4.88 -22.44
N VAL A 136 14.07 5.21 -21.70
CA VAL A 136 14.21 5.70 -20.31
C VAL A 136 14.38 4.55 -19.30
N PHE A 137 13.70 3.41 -19.50
CA PHE A 137 13.76 2.30 -18.53
C PHE A 137 15.00 1.41 -18.65
N SER A 138 15.72 1.46 -19.77
CA SER A 138 16.92 0.65 -19.98
C SER A 138 18.18 1.24 -19.32
N PHE A 139 18.13 2.49 -18.85
CA PHE A 139 19.32 3.22 -18.37
C PHE A 139 19.22 3.75 -16.93
N ILE A 140 18.12 3.53 -16.22
CA ILE A 140 17.94 4.09 -14.86
C ILE A 140 18.30 3.03 -13.80
N PRO A 141 19.35 3.27 -12.99
CA PRO A 141 19.69 2.40 -11.87
C PRO A 141 18.54 2.32 -10.86
N PHE A 142 18.27 1.12 -10.33
CA PHE A 142 17.21 0.86 -9.34
C PHE A 142 17.16 1.86 -8.15
N PRO A 143 18.30 2.34 -7.58
CA PRO A 143 18.28 3.37 -6.54
C PRO A 143 17.69 4.71 -7.01
N MET A 144 17.91 5.07 -8.27
CA MET A 144 17.43 6.30 -8.87
C MET A 144 15.92 6.22 -9.13
N PHE A 145 15.42 5.03 -9.50
CA PHE A 145 13.97 4.76 -9.59
C PHE A 145 13.28 4.91 -8.23
N LEU A 146 13.85 4.36 -7.16
CA LEU A 146 13.33 4.53 -5.80
C LEU A 146 13.32 6.00 -5.37
N GLY A 147 14.38 6.76 -5.70
CA GLY A 147 14.44 8.19 -5.44
C GLY A 147 13.36 8.98 -6.20
N LEU A 148 13.12 8.63 -7.46
CA LEU A 148 12.10 9.26 -8.29
C LEU A 148 10.68 8.94 -7.78
N LEU A 149 10.45 7.71 -7.33
CA LEU A 149 9.19 7.28 -6.72
C LEU A 149 8.96 8.00 -5.38
N ALA A 150 9.98 8.11 -4.54
CA ALA A 150 9.92 8.89 -3.30
C ALA A 150 9.63 10.38 -3.56
N LEU A 151 10.24 10.96 -4.59
CA LEU A 151 10.02 12.34 -5.01
C LEU A 151 8.59 12.54 -5.55
N LEU A 152 8.07 11.60 -6.33
CA LEU A 152 6.72 11.66 -6.88
C LEU A 152 5.65 11.51 -5.79
N VAL A 153 5.90 10.64 -4.80
CA VAL A 153 5.08 10.55 -3.57
C VAL A 153 5.16 11.84 -2.76
N GLY A 154 6.34 12.44 -2.62
CA GLY A 154 6.53 13.71 -1.91
C GLY A 154 5.81 14.88 -2.57
N ILE A 155 5.91 15.01 -3.90
CA ILE A 155 5.19 16.02 -4.68
C ILE A 155 3.68 15.76 -4.61
N GLY A 156 3.25 14.50 -4.69
CA GLY A 156 1.85 14.13 -4.53
C GLY A 156 1.28 14.50 -3.17
N TYR A 157 2.05 14.24 -2.11
CA TYR A 157 1.70 14.64 -0.75
C TYR A 157 1.56 16.15 -0.62
N LEU A 158 2.49 16.92 -1.20
CA LEU A 158 2.44 18.38 -1.20
C LEU A 158 1.25 18.92 -2.01
N GLY A 159 0.97 18.36 -3.18
CA GLY A 159 -0.16 18.73 -4.03
C GLY A 159 -1.50 18.42 -3.36
N TYR A 160 -1.60 17.28 -2.69
CA TYR A 160 -2.77 16.90 -1.89
C TYR A 160 -3.00 17.86 -0.72
N ARG A 161 -1.94 18.22 0.01
CA ARG A 161 -2.00 19.21 1.09
C ARG A 161 -2.50 20.57 0.60
N ARG A 162 -2.20 20.95 -0.64
CA ARG A 162 -2.58 22.26 -1.21
C ARG A 162 -4.02 22.31 -1.75
N THR A 163 -4.56 21.17 -2.16
CA THR A 163 -5.88 21.08 -2.81
C THR A 163 -6.97 20.64 -1.84
N PHE A 164 -6.64 19.75 -0.90
CA PHE A 164 -7.58 19.21 0.06
C PHE A 164 -7.19 19.50 1.51
N GLY A 165 -6.04 20.11 1.78
CA GLY A 165 -5.69 20.61 3.11
C GLY A 165 -6.25 22.02 3.31
N THR A 166 -7.21 22.14 4.21
CA THR A 166 -7.41 23.34 5.04
C THR A 166 -6.22 23.50 5.97
#